data_AF-A0A4P6Y6K6-F1
#
_entry.id   AF-A0A4P6Y6K6-F1
#
_cell.length_a   1.000
_cell.length_b   1.000
_cell.length_c   1.000
_cell.angle_alpha   90.00
_cell.angle_beta   90.00
_cell.angle_gamma   90.00
#
_symmetry.space_group_name_H-M   'P 1'
#
loop_
_entity.id
_entity.type
_entity.pdbx_description
1 polymer ?
#
loop_
_entity_poly.entity_id
_entity_poly.type
_entity_poly.pdbx_seq_one_letter_code
_entity_poly.pdbx_strand_id
1 'polypeptide(L)'
;MKKYNYFLAVILMILFSITTSFAQDKEAKITLTFEKVDSLLVCKASVISEGQPVVDVPVVLSVKRLYSKLPIGDAVATDSTGVASFEFPADIPSTNGKLTIFASIVDDENYKNTETSGLVNWGVIVSSDNSNIEERSFSAGRDKAPIYFIAISLLIIGLIWGTLLYAVLQVFKIKRLGKIQEIKE
;
A
#
# COMPACT_ATOMS: atom_id res chain seq x y z
N MET A 1 44.58 2.70 38.62
CA MET A 1 43.22 2.97 39.15
C MET A 1 42.52 4.17 38.48
N LYS A 2 43.13 5.37 38.38
CA LYS A 2 42.48 6.56 37.76
C LYS A 2 41.98 6.38 36.31
N LYS A 3 42.72 5.65 35.45
CA LYS A 3 42.32 5.38 34.05
C LYS A 3 41.07 4.50 33.93
N TYR A 4 40.90 3.53 34.83
CA TYR A 4 39.75 2.62 34.83
C TYR A 4 38.49 3.33 35.29
N ASN A 5 38.60 4.24 36.27
CA ASN A 5 37.48 5.07 36.73
C ASN A 5 37.01 6.06 35.64
N TYR A 6 37.93 6.60 34.83
CA TYR A 6 37.56 7.45 33.70
C TYR A 6 36.83 6.67 32.60
N PHE A 7 37.31 5.48 32.27
CA PHE A 7 36.65 4.61 31.28
C PHE A 7 35.26 4.17 31.75
N LEU A 8 35.11 3.85 33.04
CA LEU A 8 33.85 3.45 33.64
C LEU A 8 32.86 4.64 33.72
N ALA A 9 33.35 5.85 33.97
CA ALA A 9 32.54 7.07 33.91
C ALA A 9 32.06 7.39 32.48
N VAL A 10 32.90 7.17 31.47
CA VAL A 10 32.51 7.36 30.05
C VAL A 10 31.45 6.34 29.64
N ILE A 11 31.59 5.07 30.04
CA ILE A 11 30.57 4.04 29.79
C ILE A 11 29.25 4.41 30.48
N LEU A 12 29.29 4.90 31.73
CA LEU A 12 28.10 5.33 32.46
C LEU A 12 27.41 6.52 31.76
N MET A 13 28.18 7.45 31.20
CA MET A 13 27.66 8.61 30.47
C MET A 13 27.01 8.20 29.14
N ILE A 14 27.60 7.23 28.43
CA ILE A 14 27.04 6.67 27.19
C ILE A 14 25.74 5.91 27.50
N LEU A 15 25.72 5.10 28.57
CA LEU A 15 24.51 4.38 29.00
C LEU A 15 23.39 5.33 29.41
N PHE A 16 23.70 6.45 30.09
CA PHE A 16 22.72 7.47 30.45
C PHE A 16 22.13 8.21 29.23
N SER A 17 22.94 8.38 28.18
CA SER A 17 22.48 9.01 26.92
C SER A 17 21.58 8.08 26.08
N ILE A 18 21.74 6.76 26.23
CA ILE A 18 20.90 5.78 25.50
C ILE A 18 19.52 5.66 26.15
N THR A 19 19.39 5.85 27.47
CA THR A 19 18.10 5.75 28.17
C THR A 19 17.14 6.90 27.88
N THR A 20 17.61 8.03 27.35
CA THR A 20 16.76 9.19 27.02
C THR A 20 16.12 9.10 25.63
N SER A 21 16.35 8.03 24.86
CA SER A 21 15.80 7.84 23.50
C SER A 21 14.44 7.14 23.45
N PHE A 22 13.65 7.19 24.52
CA PHE A 22 12.23 6.83 24.50
C PHE A 22 11.41 8.10 24.70
N ALA A 23 11.21 8.89 23.64
CA ALA A 23 10.47 10.15 23.71
C ALA A 23 8.94 9.97 23.69
N GLN A 24 8.43 8.83 23.20
CA GLN A 24 6.98 8.57 23.09
C GLN A 24 6.49 7.60 24.17
N ASP A 25 6.32 8.07 25.40
CA ASP A 25 6.02 7.21 26.55
C ASP A 25 4.52 7.10 26.87
N LYS A 26 3.67 8.00 26.33
CA LYS A 26 2.24 8.05 26.64
C LYS A 26 1.37 7.36 25.59
N GLU A 27 0.49 6.46 26.05
CA GLU A 27 -0.54 5.85 25.21
C GLU A 27 -1.78 6.75 25.13
N ALA A 28 -2.28 6.95 23.91
CA ALA A 28 -3.50 7.70 23.65
C ALA A 28 -4.53 6.79 22.99
N LYS A 29 -5.76 6.80 23.48
CA LYS A 29 -6.88 6.06 22.92
C LYS A 29 -7.70 6.99 22.02
N ILE A 30 -7.90 6.57 20.77
CA ILE A 30 -8.71 7.31 19.79
C ILE A 30 -10.09 6.66 19.65
N THR A 31 -11.14 7.46 19.76
CA THR A 31 -12.53 7.06 19.51
C THR A 31 -13.09 7.85 18.33
N LEU A 32 -13.66 7.14 17.35
CA LEU A 32 -14.26 7.74 16.16
C LEU A 32 -15.76 7.90 16.31
N THR A 33 -16.26 9.10 16.00
CA THR A 33 -17.69 9.40 15.89
C THR A 33 -17.99 9.95 14.50
N PHE A 34 -19.12 9.54 13.94
CA PHE A 34 -19.52 9.84 12.58
C PHE A 34 -20.86 10.58 12.61
N GLU A 35 -20.87 11.82 12.12
CA GLU A 35 -22.06 12.67 12.12
C GLU A 35 -22.32 13.20 10.71
N LYS A 36 -23.60 13.42 10.39
CA LYS A 36 -24.02 14.10 9.17
C LYS A 36 -24.67 15.41 9.59
N VAL A 37 -24.02 16.52 9.27
CA VAL A 37 -24.55 17.87 9.53
C VAL A 37 -25.04 18.41 8.20
N ASP A 38 -26.36 18.49 8.05
CA ASP A 38 -27.07 18.85 6.82
C ASP A 38 -26.66 17.99 5.61
N SER A 39 -25.73 18.50 4.80
CA SER A 39 -25.21 17.85 3.59
C SER A 39 -23.71 17.52 3.67
N LEU A 40 -23.05 17.88 4.78
CA LEU A 40 -21.63 17.61 5.03
C LEU A 40 -21.50 16.38 5.93
N LEU A 41 -20.59 15.49 5.55
CA LEU A 41 -20.20 14.34 6.36
C LEU A 41 -19.05 14.79 7.25
N VAL A 42 -19.20 14.63 8.56
CA VAL A 42 -18.20 15.07 9.54
C VAL A 42 -17.73 13.87 10.33
N CYS A 43 -16.41 13.69 10.37
CA CYS A 43 -15.77 12.68 11.20
C CYS A 43 -15.07 13.36 12.37
N LYS A 44 -15.38 12.92 13.59
CA LYS A 44 -14.77 13.43 14.82
C LYS A 44 -13.90 12.34 15.44
N ALA A 45 -12.63 12.63 15.62
CA ALA A 45 -11.70 11.77 16.34
C ALA A 45 -11.45 12.36 17.73
N SER A 46 -11.92 11.68 18.77
CA SER A 46 -11.67 12.04 20.17
C SER A 46 -10.46 11.28 20.69
N VAL A 47 -9.46 12.02 21.18
CA VAL A 47 -8.20 11.49 21.70
C VAL A 47 -8.17 11.66 23.21
N ILE A 48 -8.06 10.55 23.93
CA ILE A 48 -8.02 10.50 25.39
C ILE A 48 -6.77 9.76 25.83
N SER A 49 -5.98 10.35 26.72
CA SER A 49 -4.83 9.70 27.35
C SER A 49 -5.04 9.73 28.87
N GLU A 50 -4.90 8.58 29.53
CA GLU A 50 -5.06 8.44 30.99
C GLU A 50 -6.37 9.05 31.57
N GLY A 51 -7.43 9.10 30.76
CA GLY A 51 -8.73 9.65 31.16
C GLY A 51 -8.88 11.17 30.98
N GLN A 52 -7.86 11.87 30.47
CA GLN A 52 -7.92 13.28 30.12
C GLN A 52 -7.92 13.50 28.60
N PRO A 53 -8.68 14.49 28.09
CA PRO A 53 -8.64 14.86 26.68
C PRO A 53 -7.27 15.45 26.34
N VAL A 54 -6.74 15.04 25.18
CA VAL A 54 -5.41 15.47 24.73
C VAL A 54 -5.55 16.59 23.71
N VAL A 55 -4.94 17.73 23.99
CA VAL A 55 -5.02 18.95 23.16
C VAL A 55 -3.78 19.07 22.28
N ASP A 56 -3.95 19.67 21.09
CA ASP A 56 -2.88 20.03 20.15
C ASP A 56 -2.10 18.84 19.58
N VAL A 57 -2.74 17.67 19.46
CA VAL A 57 -2.13 16.50 18.82
C VAL A 57 -2.59 16.36 17.37
N PRO A 58 -1.67 16.25 16.40
CA PRO A 58 -2.02 16.09 15.00
C PRO A 58 -2.60 14.69 14.74
N VAL A 59 -3.86 14.66 14.33
CA VAL A 59 -4.54 13.43 13.91
C VAL A 59 -4.67 13.43 12.39
N VAL A 60 -4.35 12.30 11.76
CA VAL A 60 -4.55 12.06 10.33
C VAL A 60 -5.76 11.16 10.15
N LEU A 61 -6.74 11.61 9.36
CA LEU A 61 -7.85 10.78 8.92
C LEU A 61 -7.50 10.08 7.61
N SER A 62 -7.84 8.81 7.45
CA SER A 62 -7.57 8.05 6.22
C SER A 62 -8.68 7.06 5.89
N VAL A 63 -8.81 6.67 4.63
CA VAL A 63 -9.77 5.67 4.14
C VAL A 63 -9.05 4.47 3.56
N LYS A 64 -9.54 3.26 3.84
CA LYS A 64 -9.02 2.03 3.24
C LYS A 64 -9.23 2.03 1.72
N ARG A 65 -8.15 1.92 0.94
CA ARG A 65 -8.17 1.65 -0.50
C ARG A 65 -7.49 0.30 -0.79
N LEU A 66 -7.34 -0.03 -2.07
CA LEU A 66 -6.86 -1.35 -2.53
C LEU A 66 -5.50 -1.73 -1.94
N TYR A 67 -4.55 -0.79 -1.91
CA TYR A 67 -3.15 -1.05 -1.53
C TYR A 67 -2.61 -0.10 -0.45
N SER A 68 -3.40 0.88 -0.03
CA SER A 68 -2.96 1.90 0.92
C SER A 68 -4.14 2.48 1.69
N LYS A 69 -3.81 3.22 2.75
CA LYS A 69 -4.72 4.14 3.44
C LYS A 69 -4.57 5.50 2.76
N LEU A 70 -5.66 6.00 2.19
CA LEU A 70 -5.68 7.30 1.54
C LEU A 70 -5.97 8.37 2.59
N PRO A 71 -5.04 9.29 2.91
CA PRO A 71 -5.33 10.39 3.82
C PRO A 71 -6.44 11.28 3.26
N ILE A 72 -7.32 11.73 4.14
CA ILE A 72 -8.42 12.64 3.83
C ILE A 72 -8.04 14.00 4.39
N GLY A 73 -7.54 14.87 3.51
CA GLY A 73 -7.01 16.18 3.90
C GLY A 73 -5.69 16.09 4.67
N ASP A 74 -5.35 17.20 5.32
CA ASP A 74 -4.16 17.34 6.16
C ASP A 74 -4.43 16.88 7.60
N ALA A 75 -3.36 16.73 8.37
CA ALA A 75 -3.48 16.46 9.80
C ALA A 75 -4.18 17.64 10.51
N VAL A 76 -5.17 17.34 11.35
CA VAL A 76 -5.89 18.34 12.15
C VAL A 76 -5.51 18.15 13.61
N ALA A 77 -5.10 19.23 14.26
CA ALA A 77 -4.79 19.26 15.68
C ALA A 77 -6.07 19.13 16.53
N THR A 78 -6.00 18.43 17.65
CA THR A 78 -7.13 18.29 18.58
C THR A 78 -7.42 19.58 19.32
N ASP A 79 -8.71 19.89 19.50
CA ASP A 79 -9.16 21.07 20.23
C ASP A 79 -9.03 20.93 21.76
N SER A 80 -9.51 21.94 22.52
CA SER A 80 -9.50 21.93 23.99
C SER A 80 -10.29 20.80 24.63
N THR A 81 -11.16 20.12 23.87
CA THR A 81 -11.92 18.94 24.30
C THR A 81 -11.28 17.62 23.85
N GLY A 82 -10.12 17.70 23.19
CA GLY A 82 -9.40 16.55 22.65
C GLY A 82 -10.03 16.00 21.39
N VAL A 83 -10.78 16.80 20.64
CA VAL A 83 -11.48 16.38 19.42
C VAL A 83 -10.85 17.03 18.19
N ALA A 84 -10.49 16.21 17.21
CA ALA A 84 -10.15 16.65 15.87
C ALA A 84 -11.35 16.41 14.93
N SER A 85 -11.82 17.48 14.29
CA SER A 85 -12.97 17.43 13.38
C SER A 85 -12.50 17.50 11.93
N PHE A 86 -12.97 16.57 11.11
CA PHE A 86 -12.63 16.46 9.70
C PHE A 86 -13.89 16.52 8.85
N GLU A 87 -13.84 17.29 7.77
CA GLU A 87 -14.83 17.23 6.70
C GLU A 87 -14.52 16.04 5.80
N PHE A 88 -15.50 15.15 5.64
CA PHE A 88 -15.35 13.93 4.86
C PHE A 88 -16.00 14.13 3.48
N PRO A 89 -15.25 13.92 2.38
CA PRO A 89 -15.80 14.10 1.05
C PRO A 89 -16.82 13.01 0.73
N ALA A 90 -17.96 13.40 0.15
CA ALA A 90 -19.09 12.52 -0.11
C ALA A 90 -18.98 11.73 -1.44
N ASP A 91 -17.90 11.93 -2.20
CA ASP A 91 -17.70 11.37 -3.54
C ASP A 91 -16.80 10.12 -3.55
N ILE A 92 -16.42 9.58 -2.39
CA ILE A 92 -15.52 8.44 -2.32
C ILE A 92 -16.21 7.17 -2.84
N PRO A 93 -15.66 6.51 -3.89
CA PRO A 93 -16.25 5.32 -4.46
C PRO A 93 -16.03 4.08 -3.58
N SER A 94 -17.07 3.27 -3.40
CA SER A 94 -17.05 1.97 -2.72
C SER A 94 -17.90 0.95 -3.48
N THR A 95 -17.52 -0.33 -3.42
CA THR A 95 -18.29 -1.41 -4.06
C THR A 95 -19.66 -1.62 -3.39
N ASN A 96 -19.74 -1.48 -2.07
CA ASN A 96 -20.95 -1.78 -1.28
C ASN A 96 -21.44 -0.58 -0.46
N GLY A 97 -20.98 0.63 -0.78
CA GLY A 97 -21.22 1.86 0.00
C GLY A 97 -20.48 1.91 1.35
N LYS A 98 -19.95 0.78 1.82
CA LYS A 98 -19.18 0.70 3.07
C LYS A 98 -17.76 1.24 2.88
N LEU A 99 -17.33 2.11 3.76
CA LEU A 99 -15.97 2.64 3.85
C LEU A 99 -15.40 2.33 5.24
N THR A 100 -14.15 1.88 5.27
CA THR A 100 -13.39 1.75 6.51
C THR A 100 -12.52 2.99 6.65
N ILE A 101 -12.81 3.79 7.67
CA ILE A 101 -12.10 5.01 8.01
C ILE A 101 -11.14 4.70 9.15
N PHE A 102 -9.94 5.27 9.09
CA PHE A 102 -8.90 5.19 10.09
C PHE A 102 -8.61 6.60 10.62
N ALA A 103 -8.38 6.71 11.91
CA ALA A 103 -7.74 7.89 12.50
C ALA A 103 -6.44 7.43 13.16
N SER A 104 -5.36 8.13 12.85
CA SER A 104 -4.02 7.81 13.35
C SER A 104 -3.30 9.05 13.85
N ILE A 105 -2.61 8.90 14.98
CA ILE A 105 -1.59 9.85 15.44
C ILE A 105 -0.26 9.32 14.90
N VAL A 106 0.49 10.19 14.22
CA VAL A 106 1.75 9.81 13.56
C VAL A 106 2.84 10.79 13.99
N ASP A 107 3.91 10.24 14.55
CA ASP A 107 5.17 10.94 14.84
C ASP A 107 5.02 12.16 15.74
N ASP A 108 4.23 12.00 16.82
CA ASP A 108 4.09 13.03 17.85
C ASP A 108 5.22 12.94 18.88
N GLU A 109 5.72 14.07 19.38
CA GLU A 109 6.83 14.08 20.34
C GLU A 109 6.45 13.50 21.70
N ASN A 110 5.16 13.54 22.07
CA ASN A 110 4.66 13.16 23.39
C ASN A 110 3.90 11.82 23.40
N TYR A 111 3.29 11.46 22.28
CA TYR A 111 2.40 10.31 22.17
C TYR A 111 2.88 9.27 21.17
N LYS A 112 2.66 8.00 21.52
CA LYS A 112 2.98 6.87 20.65
C LYS A 112 2.01 6.79 19.46
N ASN A 113 2.55 6.41 18.31
CA ASN A 113 1.76 6.13 17.11
C ASN A 113 0.62 5.15 17.41
N THR A 114 -0.60 5.64 17.27
CA THR A 114 -1.82 4.87 17.57
C THR A 114 -2.80 5.04 16.43
N GLU A 115 -3.49 3.95 16.08
CA GLU A 115 -4.50 3.94 15.03
C GLU A 115 -5.78 3.28 15.54
N THR A 116 -6.92 3.84 15.14
CA THR A 116 -8.23 3.24 15.32
C THR A 116 -8.99 3.20 14.00
N SER A 117 -9.98 2.33 13.88
CA SER A 117 -10.78 2.20 12.66
C SER A 117 -12.27 2.12 12.95
N GLY A 118 -13.08 2.67 12.05
CA GLY A 118 -14.53 2.62 12.09
C GLY A 118 -15.11 2.34 10.70
N LEU A 119 -16.25 1.68 10.64
CA LEU A 119 -16.94 1.36 9.40
C LEU A 119 -18.19 2.24 9.25
N VAL A 120 -18.31 2.91 8.10
CA VAL A 120 -19.45 3.79 7.77
C VAL A 120 -20.01 3.45 6.41
N ASN A 121 -21.28 3.81 6.17
CA ASN A 121 -21.94 3.62 4.87
C ASN A 121 -22.10 4.97 4.15
N TRP A 122 -20.97 5.58 3.80
CA TRP A 122 -20.90 6.90 3.13
C TRP A 122 -20.33 6.84 1.72
N GLY A 123 -19.89 5.66 1.27
CA GLY A 123 -19.32 5.49 -0.06
C GLY A 123 -20.37 5.56 -1.15
N VAL A 124 -20.01 6.18 -2.26
CA VAL A 124 -20.80 6.12 -3.49
C VAL A 124 -20.68 4.72 -4.07
N ILE A 125 -21.81 4.04 -4.23
CA ILE A 125 -21.85 2.73 -4.89
C ILE A 125 -21.50 2.95 -6.35
N VAL A 126 -20.31 2.52 -6.74
CA VAL A 126 -19.95 2.45 -8.15
C VAL A 126 -20.47 1.11 -8.65
N SER A 127 -21.62 1.12 -9.30
CA SER A 127 -22.04 0.00 -10.12
C SER A 127 -20.96 -0.17 -11.19
N SER A 128 -20.16 -1.23 -11.08
CA SER A 128 -19.27 -1.59 -12.16
C SER A 128 -20.15 -1.85 -13.37
N ASP A 129 -20.06 -0.99 -14.38
CA ASP A 129 -20.68 -1.26 -15.67
C ASP A 129 -19.94 -2.47 -16.25
N ASN A 130 -20.52 -3.62 -15.98
CA ASN A 130 -19.94 -4.91 -16.31
C ASN A 130 -20.03 -5.21 -17.82
N SER A 131 -20.59 -4.30 -18.62
CA SER A 131 -20.72 -4.46 -20.08
C SER A 131 -19.38 -4.67 -20.78
N ASN A 132 -18.30 -4.09 -20.27
CA ASN A 132 -16.97 -4.13 -20.90
C ASN A 132 -15.99 -5.15 -20.30
N ILE A 133 -16.38 -5.95 -19.29
CA ILE A 133 -15.45 -6.91 -18.66
C ILE A 133 -15.20 -8.12 -19.57
N GLU A 134 -16.12 -8.41 -20.49
CA GLU A 134 -15.96 -9.49 -21.46
C GLU A 134 -15.03 -9.13 -22.62
N GLU A 135 -14.75 -7.85 -22.81
CA GLU A 135 -13.87 -7.34 -23.86
C GLU A 135 -12.40 -7.65 -23.56
N ARG A 136 -11.63 -7.94 -24.61
CA ARG A 136 -10.20 -8.22 -24.47
C ARG A 136 -9.45 -6.92 -24.17
N SER A 137 -8.94 -6.77 -22.95
CA SER A 137 -8.22 -5.57 -22.53
C SER A 137 -6.94 -5.91 -21.76
N PHE A 138 -6.06 -4.92 -21.59
CA PHE A 138 -4.83 -5.07 -20.81
C PHE A 138 -5.08 -5.43 -19.34
N SER A 139 -6.24 -5.02 -18.80
CA SER A 139 -6.64 -5.24 -17.41
C SER A 139 -7.73 -6.30 -17.27
N ALA A 140 -8.04 -7.03 -18.34
CA ALA A 140 -9.01 -8.12 -18.32
C ALA A 140 -8.44 -9.37 -17.64
N GLY A 141 -9.32 -10.33 -17.35
CA GLY A 141 -8.94 -11.63 -16.80
C GLY A 141 -7.94 -12.40 -17.68
N ARG A 142 -7.32 -13.44 -17.10
CA ARG A 142 -6.27 -14.26 -17.75
C ARG A 142 -6.67 -14.78 -19.14
N ASP A 143 -7.93 -15.10 -19.33
CA ASP A 143 -8.54 -15.66 -20.55
C ASP A 143 -8.89 -14.60 -21.61
N LYS A 144 -8.78 -13.32 -21.27
CA LYS A 144 -9.20 -12.18 -22.09
C LYS A 144 -8.06 -11.25 -22.49
N ALA A 145 -6.83 -11.77 -22.61
CA ALA A 145 -5.70 -10.99 -23.11
C ALA A 145 -5.96 -10.43 -24.53
N PRO A 146 -5.48 -9.21 -24.85
CA PRO A 146 -5.59 -8.65 -26.21
C PRO A 146 -4.93 -9.55 -27.26
N ILE A 147 -5.56 -9.64 -28.44
CA ILE A 147 -5.17 -10.58 -29.51
C ILE A 147 -3.72 -10.36 -29.96
N TYR A 148 -3.27 -9.10 -30.01
CA TYR A 148 -1.90 -8.76 -30.41
C TYR A 148 -0.84 -9.39 -29.51
N PHE A 149 -1.07 -9.50 -28.20
CA PHE A 149 -0.12 -10.16 -27.30
C PHE A 149 -0.03 -11.65 -27.56
N ILE A 150 -1.18 -12.30 -27.79
CA ILE A 150 -1.24 -13.72 -28.12
C ILE A 150 -0.50 -13.98 -29.43
N ALA A 151 -0.76 -13.15 -30.45
CA ALA A 151 -0.11 -13.25 -31.76
C ALA A 151 1.41 -13.05 -31.66
N ILE A 152 1.89 -12.02 -30.96
CA ILE A 152 3.32 -11.75 -30.79
C ILE A 152 3.99 -12.87 -30.00
N SER A 153 3.37 -13.35 -28.92
CA SER A 153 3.90 -14.48 -28.13
C SER A 153 4.06 -15.74 -28.98
N LEU A 154 3.04 -16.09 -29.77
CA LEU A 154 3.08 -17.26 -30.64
C LEU A 154 4.10 -17.08 -31.77
N LEU A 155 4.26 -15.86 -32.30
CA LEU A 155 5.26 -15.54 -33.31
C LEU A 155 6.67 -15.76 -32.77
N ILE A 156 6.98 -15.25 -31.57
CA ILE A 156 8.30 -15.44 -30.93
C ILE A 156 8.60 -16.92 -30.70
N ILE A 157 7.63 -17.67 -30.17
CA ILE A 157 7.75 -19.13 -30.00
C ILE A 157 7.99 -19.81 -31.35
N GLY A 158 7.24 -19.42 -32.38
CA GLY A 158 7.39 -19.93 -33.74
C GLY A 158 8.77 -19.66 -34.35
N LEU A 159 9.35 -18.48 -34.12
CA LEU A 159 10.71 -18.14 -34.58
C LEU A 159 11.77 -19.00 -33.88
N ILE A 160 11.63 -19.22 -32.58
CA ILE A 160 12.54 -20.08 -31.81
C ILE A 160 12.47 -21.51 -32.35
N TRP A 161 11.26 -22.08 -32.47
CA TRP A 161 11.10 -23.42 -33.04
C TRP A 161 11.55 -23.51 -34.51
N GLY A 162 11.31 -22.47 -35.30
CA GLY A 162 11.73 -22.38 -36.69
C GLY A 162 13.26 -22.43 -36.84
N THR A 163 13.99 -21.70 -35.99
CA THR A 163 15.46 -21.73 -36.00
C THR A 163 16.02 -23.08 -35.57
N LEU A 164 15.43 -23.74 -34.57
CA LEU A 164 15.81 -25.11 -34.17
C LEU A 164 15.56 -26.12 -35.29
N LEU A 165 14.38 -26.08 -35.92
CA LEU A 165 14.04 -26.96 -37.04
C LEU A 165 14.99 -26.74 -38.23
N TYR A 166 15.31 -25.48 -38.53
CA TYR A 166 16.26 -25.12 -39.58
C TYR A 166 17.65 -25.71 -39.33
N ALA A 167 18.17 -25.61 -38.10
CA ALA A 167 19.46 -26.19 -37.73
C ALA A 167 19.47 -27.72 -37.91
N VAL A 168 18.40 -28.40 -37.50
CA VAL A 168 18.26 -29.86 -37.67
C VAL A 168 18.25 -30.24 -39.16
N LEU A 169 17.50 -29.53 -40.00
CA LEU A 169 17.45 -29.77 -41.45
C LEU A 169 18.82 -29.55 -42.12
N GLN A 170 19.59 -28.56 -41.68
CA GLN A 170 20.96 -28.34 -42.18
C GLN A 170 21.87 -29.55 -41.88
N VAL A 171 21.81 -30.10 -40.66
CA VAL A 171 22.60 -31.29 -40.30
C VAL A 171 22.23 -32.48 -41.18
N PHE A 172 20.95 -32.71 -41.44
CA PHE A 172 20.50 -33.77 -42.36
C PHE A 172 20.97 -33.54 -43.80
N LYS A 173 20.93 -32.28 -44.28
CA LYS A 173 21.41 -31.91 -45.61
C LYS A 173 22.91 -32.18 -45.76
N ILE A 174 23.72 -31.83 -44.75
CA ILE A 174 25.16 -32.09 -44.74
C ILE A 174 25.45 -33.59 -44.77
N LYS A 175 24.77 -34.39 -43.92
CA LYS A 175 24.91 -35.85 -43.92
C LYS A 175 24.59 -36.48 -45.28
N ARG A 176 23.55 -35.98 -45.96
CA ARG A 176 23.15 -36.48 -47.29
C ARG A 176 24.17 -36.12 -48.36
N LEU A 177 24.75 -34.92 -48.32
CA LEU A 177 25.78 -34.49 -49.28
C LEU A 177 27.10 -35.25 -49.10
N GLY A 178 27.54 -35.47 -47.85
CA GLY A 178 28.75 -36.25 -47.57
C GLY A 178 28.66 -37.69 -48.09
N LYS A 179 27.50 -38.34 -47.92
CA LYS A 179 27.27 -39.72 -48.40
C LYS A 179 27.32 -39.86 -49.93
N ILE A 180 27.02 -38.79 -50.67
CA ILE A 180 27.07 -38.80 -52.15
C ILE A 180 28.51 -38.67 -52.65
N GLN A 181 29.40 -37.99 -51.92
CA GLN A 181 30.81 -37.88 -52.26
C GLN A 181 31.57 -39.20 -52.07
N GLU A 182 31.33 -39.93 -50.99
CA GLU A 182 31.94 -41.26 -50.74
C GLU A 182 31.57 -42.32 -51.80
N ILE A 183 30.44 -42.17 -52.49
CA ILE A 183 30.01 -43.11 -53.56
C ILE A 183 30.71 -42.78 -54.90
N LYS A 184 31.30 -41.58 -55.02
CA LYS A 184 31.86 -41.06 -56.27
C LYS A 184 33.38 -41.21 -56.36
N GLU A 185 34.06 -41.41 -55.23
CA GLU A 185 35.45 -41.91 -55.15
C GLU A 185 35.48 -43.45 -55.18
#